data_AF-A0A535QZA0-F1
#
_entry.id   AF-A0A535QZA0-F1
#
_cell.length_a   1.000
_cell.length_b   1.000
_cell.length_c   1.000
_cell.angle_alpha   90.00
_cell.angle_beta   90.00
_cell.angle_gamma   90.00
#
_symmetry.space_group_name_H-M   'P 1'
#
loop_
_entity.id
_entity.type
_entity.pdbx_description
1 polymer ?
#
loop_
_entity_poly.entity_id
_entity_poly.type
_entity_poly.pdbx_seq_one_letter_code
_entity_poly.pdbx_strand_id
1 'polypeptide(L)'
;MSRLSDVQFSRFAEMEAAKLLTFGRPRGVLEVMVPMTDDERRDLEAHIKEHFRLSAALQVKASYVLYRLGRAPRFQKSFVVKPERLIENLFFFYFFGYMDLETMAYRAPVFLVPSHIVHKEAVHQLRGGLIHFNFIASMDPSSRDRWRPYACDPSEVAGRMVRFLRAQEHRNRASLGRPDGSVIAQPGTILVRRAA
;
A
#
# COMPACT_ATOMS: atom_id res chain seq x y z
N MET A 1 17.78 -4.10 25.06
CA MET A 1 17.57 -4.59 23.69
C MET A 1 18.49 -3.83 22.76
N SER A 2 19.31 -4.52 21.96
CA SER A 2 20.08 -3.89 20.87
C SER A 2 19.11 -3.13 19.96
N ARG A 3 19.37 -1.84 19.70
CA ARG A 3 18.53 -1.04 18.78
C ARG A 3 18.68 -1.61 17.38
N LEU A 4 17.57 -1.96 16.74
CA LEU A 4 17.55 -2.27 15.31
C LEU A 4 18.14 -1.10 14.53
N SER A 5 18.95 -1.38 13.51
CA SER A 5 19.30 -0.37 12.51
C SER A 5 18.07 0.05 11.72
N ASP A 6 18.11 1.21 11.06
CA ASP A 6 16.99 1.68 10.25
C ASP A 6 16.62 0.69 9.12
N VAL A 7 17.62 -0.01 8.57
CA VAL A 7 17.42 -1.06 7.55
C VAL A 7 16.72 -2.27 8.15
N GLN A 8 17.17 -2.74 9.32
CA GLN A 8 16.54 -3.85 10.02
C GLN A 8 15.09 -3.53 10.40
N PHE A 9 14.85 -2.32 10.92
CA PHE A 9 13.51 -1.86 11.23
C PHE A 9 12.62 -1.79 9.97
N SER A 10 13.15 -1.27 8.87
CA SER A 10 12.38 -1.17 7.61
C SER A 10 12.01 -2.54 7.07
N ARG A 11 12.96 -3.48 7.00
CA ARG A 11 12.68 -4.86 6.57
C ARG A 11 11.70 -5.59 7.48
N PHE A 12 11.82 -5.39 8.78
CA PHE A 12 10.86 -5.92 9.75
C PHE A 12 9.45 -5.35 9.50
N ALA A 13 9.34 -4.04 9.32
CA ALA A 13 8.08 -3.36 9.03
C ALA A 13 7.42 -3.83 7.72
N GLU A 14 8.22 -4.05 6.67
CA GLU A 14 7.76 -4.62 5.40
C GLU A 14 7.20 -6.03 5.58
N MET A 15 7.92 -6.88 6.31
CA MET A 15 7.50 -8.25 6.58
C MET A 15 6.20 -8.30 7.41
N GLU A 16 6.05 -7.43 8.40
CA GLU A 16 4.79 -7.33 9.15
C GLU A 16 3.63 -6.88 8.24
N ALA A 17 3.86 -5.94 7.32
CA ALA A 17 2.83 -5.51 6.37
C ALA A 17 2.44 -6.65 5.42
N ALA A 18 3.41 -7.45 4.97
CA ALA A 18 3.17 -8.65 4.17
C ALA A 18 2.30 -9.67 4.94
N LYS A 19 2.55 -9.89 6.24
CA LYS A 19 1.70 -10.75 7.08
C LYS A 19 0.27 -10.24 7.16
N LEU A 20 0.06 -8.93 7.28
CA LEU A 20 -1.29 -8.36 7.30
C LEU A 20 -2.04 -8.57 5.98
N LEU A 21 -1.35 -8.49 4.84
CA LEU A 21 -1.93 -8.78 3.53
C LEU A 21 -2.26 -10.27 3.37
N THR A 22 -1.40 -11.17 3.84
CA THR A 22 -1.57 -12.62 3.71
C THR A 22 -2.58 -13.20 4.70
N PHE A 23 -2.50 -12.79 5.97
CA PHE A 23 -3.23 -13.39 7.10
C PHE A 23 -4.27 -12.46 7.74
N GLY A 24 -4.39 -11.22 7.25
CA GLY A 24 -5.51 -10.34 7.58
C GLY A 24 -6.84 -10.90 7.06
N ARG A 25 -7.96 -10.30 7.45
CA ARG A 25 -9.31 -10.69 7.04
C ARG A 25 -9.64 -10.06 5.67
N PRO A 26 -10.08 -10.85 4.66
CA PRO A 26 -10.20 -12.31 4.64
C PRO A 26 -8.84 -13.01 4.48
N ARG A 27 -8.61 -14.09 5.23
CA ARG A 27 -7.31 -14.76 5.33
C ARG A 27 -6.99 -15.56 4.07
N GLY A 28 -5.73 -15.50 3.64
CA GLY A 28 -5.18 -16.38 2.62
C GLY A 28 -5.67 -16.12 1.20
N VAL A 29 -6.38 -15.02 0.95
CA VAL A 29 -6.92 -14.66 -0.38
C VAL A 29 -5.87 -14.00 -1.27
N LEU A 30 -4.93 -13.27 -0.68
CA LEU A 30 -3.85 -12.60 -1.40
C LEU A 30 -2.59 -13.47 -1.42
N GLU A 31 -1.87 -13.39 -2.53
CA GLU A 31 -0.47 -13.80 -2.65
C GLU A 31 0.40 -12.55 -2.68
N VAL A 32 1.45 -12.55 -1.86
CA VAL A 32 2.29 -11.38 -1.61
C VAL A 32 3.72 -11.72 -1.96
N MET A 33 4.32 -10.88 -2.80
CA MET A 33 5.69 -11.01 -3.27
C MET A 33 6.53 -9.84 -2.76
N VAL A 34 7.80 -10.11 -2.47
CA VAL A 34 8.80 -9.09 -2.09
C VAL A 34 9.76 -8.93 -3.27
N PRO A 35 9.86 -7.74 -3.87
CA PRO A 35 10.85 -7.50 -4.92
C PRO A 35 12.27 -7.74 -4.41
N MET A 36 13.10 -8.38 -5.23
CA MET A 36 14.50 -8.68 -4.88
C MET A 36 15.38 -7.42 -4.88
N THR A 37 14.97 -6.37 -5.61
CA THR A 37 15.68 -5.09 -5.70
C THR A 37 14.75 -3.92 -5.35
N ASP A 38 15.32 -2.78 -4.94
CA ASP A 38 14.62 -1.54 -4.56
C ASP A 38 14.62 -0.49 -5.70
N ASP A 39 14.77 -0.93 -6.94
CA ASP A 39 14.92 -0.01 -8.07
C ASP A 39 13.61 0.76 -8.34
N GLU A 40 12.49 0.07 -8.15
CA GLU A 40 11.14 0.55 -8.45
C GLU A 40 10.38 1.06 -7.22
N ARG A 41 11.05 1.12 -6.04
CA ARG A 41 10.47 1.65 -4.78
C ARG A 41 9.17 0.95 -4.37
N ARG A 42 9.04 -0.30 -4.78
CA ARG A 42 7.97 -1.21 -4.38
C ARG A 42 8.57 -2.11 -3.31
N ASP A 43 7.97 -2.10 -2.12
CA ASP A 43 8.41 -2.97 -1.05
C ASP A 43 7.68 -4.32 -1.11
N LEU A 44 6.42 -4.30 -1.57
CA LEU A 44 5.56 -5.46 -1.71
C LEU A 44 4.73 -5.37 -2.99
N GLU A 45 4.35 -6.53 -3.49
CA GLU A 45 3.34 -6.67 -4.54
C GLU A 45 2.31 -7.71 -4.11
N ALA A 46 1.02 -7.38 -4.21
CA ALA A 46 -0.07 -8.25 -3.80
C ALA A 46 -1.08 -8.46 -4.93
N HIS A 47 -1.45 -9.71 -5.16
CA HIS A 47 -2.51 -10.06 -6.11
C HIS A 47 -3.46 -11.09 -5.49
N ILE A 48 -4.64 -11.25 -6.08
CA ILE A 48 -5.58 -12.30 -5.67
C ILE A 48 -5.01 -13.64 -6.14
N LYS A 49 -4.95 -14.63 -5.26
CA LYS A 49 -4.47 -15.98 -5.61
C LYS A 49 -5.22 -16.53 -6.81
N GLU A 50 -4.49 -17.25 -7.66
CA GLU A 50 -5.00 -17.89 -8.88
C GLU A 50 -5.50 -16.87 -9.94
N HIS A 51 -5.39 -15.57 -9.67
CA HIS A 51 -5.79 -14.48 -10.57
C HIS A 51 -4.55 -13.67 -11.01
N PHE A 52 -3.81 -14.20 -11.98
CA PHE A 52 -2.54 -13.65 -12.47
C PHE A 52 -2.63 -12.30 -13.23
N ARG A 53 -3.78 -11.62 -13.25
CA ARG A 53 -4.01 -10.47 -14.15
C ARG A 53 -3.73 -9.11 -13.53
N LEU A 54 -4.00 -8.94 -12.24
CA LEU A 54 -3.92 -7.64 -11.57
C LEU A 54 -3.20 -7.79 -10.24
N SER A 55 -2.12 -7.05 -10.10
CA SER A 55 -1.40 -6.87 -8.84
C SER A 55 -1.41 -5.41 -8.42
N ALA A 56 -1.34 -5.19 -7.11
CA ALA A 56 -1.14 -3.89 -6.50
C ALA A 56 0.25 -3.85 -5.85
N ALA A 57 0.98 -2.79 -6.16
CA ALA A 57 2.26 -2.47 -5.55
C ALA A 57 2.03 -1.68 -4.25
N LEU A 58 2.86 -1.94 -3.24
CA LEU A 58 2.87 -1.19 -2.00
C LEU A 58 4.26 -0.67 -1.66
N GLN A 59 4.31 0.57 -1.19
CA GLN A 59 5.44 1.13 -0.46
C GLN A 59 5.06 1.25 1.02
N VAL A 60 5.81 0.59 1.88
CA VAL A 60 5.69 0.61 3.33
C VAL A 60 6.46 1.79 3.91
N LYS A 61 5.82 2.49 4.85
CA LYS A 61 6.36 3.64 5.55
C LYS A 61 5.97 3.55 7.02
N ALA A 62 6.89 3.04 7.84
CA ALA A 62 6.67 2.85 9.27
C ALA A 62 7.43 3.84 10.15
N SER A 63 6.93 3.99 11.37
CA SER A 63 7.59 4.69 12.49
C SER A 63 7.30 3.94 13.78
N TYR A 64 8.28 3.86 14.68
CA TYR A 64 8.10 3.38 16.06
C TYR A 64 7.97 4.52 17.07
N VAL A 65 7.83 5.75 16.58
CA VAL A 65 7.63 6.96 17.39
C VAL A 65 6.35 7.66 16.95
N LEU A 66 5.52 8.03 17.94
CA LEU A 66 4.36 8.89 17.77
C LEU A 66 4.68 10.30 18.26
N TYR A 67 4.21 11.29 17.52
CA TYR A 67 4.30 12.69 17.90
C TYR A 67 3.02 13.09 18.65
N ARG A 68 3.16 13.97 19.65
CA ARG A 68 2.01 14.54 20.36
C ARG A 68 1.70 15.92 19.80
N LEU A 69 0.48 16.12 19.31
CA LEU A 69 -0.07 17.44 19.03
C LEU A 69 -1.29 17.63 19.93
N GLY A 70 -1.12 18.39 21.01
CA GLY A 70 -2.10 18.43 22.10
C GLY A 70 -2.19 17.08 22.80
N ARG A 71 -3.42 16.57 23.00
CA ARG A 71 -3.68 15.29 23.69
C ARG A 71 -3.71 14.07 22.77
N ALA A 72 -3.78 14.26 21.45
CA ALA A 72 -3.94 13.15 20.51
C ALA A 72 -2.57 12.68 19.96
N PRO A 73 -2.25 11.38 20.03
CA PRO A 73 -1.07 10.83 19.37
C PRO A 73 -1.23 10.87 17.84
N ARG A 74 -0.15 11.24 17.16
CA ARG A 74 -0.09 11.31 15.69
C ARG A 74 1.05 10.46 15.15
N PHE A 75 0.74 9.72 14.10
CA PHE A 75 1.75 9.14 13.23
C PHE A 75 2.27 10.23 12.30
N GLN A 76 3.60 10.33 12.19
CA GLN A 76 4.25 11.21 11.22
C GLN A 76 5.37 10.46 10.50
N LYS A 77 5.43 10.62 9.18
CA LYS A 77 6.54 10.14 8.37
C LYS A 77 6.90 11.13 7.28
N SER A 78 8.15 11.58 7.32
CA SER A 78 8.75 12.38 6.26
C SER A 78 9.58 11.48 5.33
N PHE A 79 9.54 11.76 4.03
CA PHE A 79 10.36 11.08 3.04
C PHE A 79 10.58 11.97 1.81
N VAL A 80 11.57 11.63 0.99
CA VAL A 80 11.93 12.40 -0.21
C VAL A 80 11.91 11.55 -1.47
N VAL A 81 11.56 12.17 -2.58
CA VAL A 81 11.50 11.53 -3.89
C VAL A 81 12.07 12.48 -4.94
N LYS A 82 12.93 11.96 -5.81
CA LYS A 82 13.30 12.65 -7.06
C LYS A 82 12.09 12.67 -8.00
N PRO A 83 11.73 13.80 -8.63
CA PRO A 83 10.57 13.90 -9.52
C PRO A 83 10.52 12.81 -10.60
N GLU A 84 11.64 12.49 -11.22
CA GLU A 84 11.76 11.46 -12.26
C GLU A 84 11.56 10.03 -11.75
N ARG A 85 11.57 9.83 -10.43
CA ARG A 85 11.29 8.54 -9.76
C ARG A 85 9.93 8.53 -9.05
N LEU A 86 9.08 9.54 -9.27
CA LEU A 86 7.74 9.56 -8.71
C LEU A 86 6.82 8.68 -9.58
N ILE A 87 6.37 7.57 -9.02
CA ILE A 87 5.48 6.63 -9.72
C ILE A 87 4.04 6.96 -9.34
N GLU A 88 3.27 7.53 -10.26
CA GLU A 88 1.83 7.74 -10.06
C GLU A 88 1.05 6.63 -10.80
N ASN A 89 0.44 5.72 -10.04
CA ASN A 89 -0.31 4.60 -10.60
C ASN A 89 -1.49 4.22 -9.71
N LEU A 90 -2.63 3.91 -10.31
CA LEU A 90 -3.84 3.48 -9.60
C LEU A 90 -3.63 2.22 -8.73
N PHE A 91 -2.74 1.33 -9.16
CA PHE A 91 -2.38 0.09 -8.47
C PHE A 91 -1.19 0.26 -7.50
N PHE A 92 -0.68 1.49 -7.32
CA PHE A 92 0.39 1.76 -6.37
C PHE A 92 -0.16 2.44 -5.12
N PHE A 93 0.10 1.83 -3.96
CA PHE A 93 -0.36 2.27 -2.65
C PHE A 93 0.79 2.54 -1.70
N TYR A 94 0.57 3.45 -0.76
CA TYR A 94 1.39 3.58 0.44
C TYR A 94 0.69 2.92 1.61
N PHE A 95 1.45 2.13 2.36
CA PHE A 95 1.07 1.63 3.67
C PHE A 95 1.80 2.45 4.74
N PHE A 96 1.05 3.13 5.60
CA PHE A 96 1.59 3.84 6.76
C PHE A 96 1.15 3.18 8.06
N GLY A 97 2.08 2.94 8.98
CA GLY A 97 1.76 2.29 10.24
C GLY A 97 2.71 2.62 11.36
N TYR A 98 2.15 2.77 12.57
CA TYR A 98 2.93 2.81 13.80
C TYR A 98 3.27 1.38 14.23
N MET A 99 4.57 1.09 14.31
CA MET A 99 5.10 -0.19 14.75
C MET A 99 5.39 -0.14 16.24
N ASP A 100 4.67 -0.94 17.01
CA ASP A 100 4.96 -1.13 18.43
C ASP A 100 6.08 -2.16 18.58
N LEU A 101 7.23 -1.72 19.07
CA LEU A 101 8.42 -2.57 19.23
C LEU A 101 8.33 -3.53 20.43
N GLU A 102 7.40 -3.31 21.36
CA GLU A 102 7.19 -4.24 22.47
C GLU A 102 6.44 -5.49 21.99
N THR A 103 5.40 -5.27 21.19
CA THR A 103 4.59 -6.37 20.63
C THR A 103 5.03 -6.83 19.25
N MET A 104 5.99 -6.13 18.64
CA MET A 104 6.48 -6.40 17.29
C MET A 104 5.33 -6.45 16.28
N ALA A 105 4.39 -5.49 16.39
CA ALA A 105 3.19 -5.45 15.58
C ALA A 105 2.73 -4.01 15.27
N TYR A 106 2.02 -3.85 14.16
CA TYR A 106 1.36 -2.59 13.85
C TYR A 106 0.15 -2.36 14.77
N ARG A 107 0.03 -1.15 15.32
CA ARG A 107 -1.17 -0.74 16.07
C ARG A 107 -2.16 -0.02 15.19
N ALA A 108 -3.44 -0.17 15.53
CA ALA A 108 -4.51 0.56 14.88
C ALA A 108 -4.47 2.06 15.22
N PRO A 109 -4.86 2.94 14.27
CA PRO A 109 -5.09 2.63 12.86
C PRO A 109 -3.77 2.47 12.07
N VAL A 110 -3.83 1.67 11.00
CA VAL A 110 -2.89 1.74 9.87
C VAL A 110 -3.60 2.39 8.68
N PHE A 111 -2.83 2.97 7.76
CA PHE A 111 -3.39 3.72 6.62
C PHE A 111 -2.94 3.09 5.31
N LEU A 112 -3.92 2.71 4.49
CA LEU A 112 -3.68 2.19 3.14
C LEU A 112 -4.18 3.23 2.12
N VAL A 113 -3.25 4.00 1.55
CA VAL A 113 -3.55 5.22 0.80
C VAL A 113 -3.08 5.07 -0.65
N PRO A 114 -3.92 5.35 -1.67
CA PRO A 114 -3.47 5.38 -3.06
C PRO A 114 -2.35 6.41 -3.29
N SER A 115 -1.39 6.08 -4.16
CA SER A 115 -0.22 6.93 -4.45
C SER A 115 -0.59 8.35 -4.85
N HIS A 116 -1.49 8.54 -5.81
CA HIS A 116 -1.96 9.86 -6.25
C HIS A 116 -2.52 10.74 -5.11
N ILE A 117 -3.16 10.13 -4.10
CA ILE A 117 -3.66 10.87 -2.93
C ILE A 117 -2.49 11.31 -2.06
N VAL A 118 -1.52 10.43 -1.80
CA VAL A 118 -0.30 10.81 -1.05
C VAL A 118 0.46 11.90 -1.78
N HIS A 119 0.59 11.76 -3.10
CA HIS A 119 1.33 12.68 -3.96
C HIS A 119 0.69 14.05 -4.06
N LYS A 120 -0.62 14.13 -3.89
CA LYS A 120 -1.34 15.40 -3.84
C LYS A 120 -1.35 16.01 -2.43
N GLU A 121 -1.63 15.21 -1.42
CA GLU A 121 -2.06 15.71 -0.10
C GLU A 121 -0.93 15.74 0.94
N ALA A 122 0.15 14.97 0.74
CA ALA A 122 1.29 14.91 1.66
C ALA A 122 2.52 15.69 1.18
N VAL A 123 2.46 16.36 0.02
CA VAL A 123 3.56 17.21 -0.46
C VAL A 123 3.73 18.37 0.51
N HIS A 124 4.96 18.51 1.00
CA HIS A 124 5.33 19.58 1.89
C HIS A 124 6.09 20.70 1.17
N GLN A 125 7.09 20.35 0.36
CA GLN A 125 7.94 21.32 -0.34
C GLN A 125 8.71 20.69 -1.51
N LEU A 126 9.02 21.51 -2.52
CA LEU A 126 10.05 21.21 -3.52
C LEU A 126 11.33 21.92 -3.08
N ARG A 127 12.39 21.17 -2.78
CA ARG A 127 13.68 21.74 -2.33
C ARG A 127 14.84 20.99 -2.96
N GLY A 128 15.75 21.72 -3.60
CA GLY A 128 16.97 21.13 -4.19
C GLY A 128 16.68 20.06 -5.25
N GLY A 129 15.60 20.21 -6.03
CA GLY A 129 15.18 19.21 -7.02
C GLY A 129 14.55 17.95 -6.42
N LEU A 130 14.24 17.93 -5.12
CA LEU A 130 13.57 16.83 -4.45
C LEU A 130 12.16 17.24 -4.00
N ILE A 131 11.23 16.30 -4.13
CA ILE A 131 9.88 16.40 -3.56
C ILE A 131 9.95 15.87 -2.14
N HIS A 132 9.68 16.74 -1.17
CA HIS A 132 9.57 16.37 0.23
C HIS A 132 8.11 16.10 0.58
N PHE A 133 7.87 14.91 1.11
CA PHE A 133 6.59 14.49 1.64
C PHE A 133 6.62 14.53 3.16
N ASN A 134 5.49 14.88 3.76
CA ASN A 134 5.26 14.80 5.19
C ASN A 134 3.84 14.29 5.44
N PHE A 135 3.73 12.99 5.73
CA PHE A 135 2.45 12.36 6.06
C PHE A 135 2.22 12.48 7.56
N ILE A 136 1.13 13.15 7.98
CA ILE A 136 0.74 13.31 9.39
C ILE A 136 -0.71 12.88 9.57
N ALA A 137 -0.96 11.84 10.36
CA ALA A 137 -2.30 11.32 10.62
C ALA A 137 -2.56 11.10 12.12
N SER A 138 -3.81 11.29 12.56
CA SER A 138 -4.19 11.03 13.95
C SER A 138 -4.36 9.53 14.19
N MET A 139 -3.84 9.06 15.31
CA MET A 139 -4.08 7.69 15.79
C MET A 139 -5.41 7.56 16.53
N ASP A 140 -6.07 8.68 16.86
CA ASP A 140 -7.40 8.67 17.50
C ASP A 140 -8.48 8.14 16.53
N PRO A 141 -9.21 7.06 16.85
CA PRO A 141 -10.27 6.51 16.00
C PRO A 141 -11.38 7.50 15.64
N SER A 142 -11.65 8.49 16.50
CA SER A 142 -12.69 9.51 16.33
C SER A 142 -12.24 10.73 15.51
N SER A 143 -10.95 10.80 15.15
CA SER A 143 -10.41 11.91 14.37
C SER A 143 -11.09 12.02 13.00
N ARG A 144 -11.41 13.26 12.64
CA ARG A 144 -11.94 13.63 11.31
C ARG A 144 -10.85 14.16 10.38
N ASP A 145 -9.59 13.83 10.63
CA ASP A 145 -8.51 14.19 9.70
C ASP A 145 -8.72 13.58 8.32
N ARG A 146 -8.04 14.17 7.32
CA ARG A 146 -8.18 13.78 5.91
C ARG A 146 -7.78 12.35 5.60
N TRP A 147 -7.02 11.69 6.48
CA TRP A 147 -6.53 10.34 6.28
C TRP A 147 -7.48 9.28 6.82
N ARG A 148 -8.49 9.69 7.62
CA ARG A 148 -9.51 8.80 8.19
C ARG A 148 -10.16 7.86 7.17
N PRO A 149 -10.52 8.26 5.94
CA PRO A 149 -11.08 7.32 4.95
C PRO A 149 -10.16 6.14 4.63
N TYR A 150 -8.85 6.34 4.74
CA TYR A 150 -7.82 5.35 4.44
C TYR A 150 -7.36 4.56 5.69
N ALA A 151 -7.79 4.98 6.88
CA ALA A 151 -7.49 4.33 8.14
C ALA A 151 -8.27 3.02 8.28
N CYS A 152 -7.61 1.97 8.77
CA CYS A 152 -8.24 0.70 9.11
C CYS A 152 -7.53 0.00 10.26
N ASP A 153 -8.22 -1.00 10.81
CA ASP A 153 -7.56 -1.96 11.69
C ASP A 153 -6.52 -2.77 10.90
N PRO A 154 -5.35 -3.10 11.48
CA PRO A 154 -4.33 -3.93 10.83
C PRO A 154 -4.90 -5.23 10.25
N SER A 155 -5.87 -5.85 10.92
CA SER A 155 -6.50 -7.08 10.45
C SER A 155 -7.38 -6.89 9.22
N GLU A 156 -7.70 -5.67 8.78
CA GLU A 156 -8.58 -5.40 7.63
C GLU A 156 -7.81 -5.01 6.37
N VAL A 157 -6.48 -4.90 6.44
CA VAL A 157 -5.62 -4.49 5.32
C VAL A 157 -5.83 -5.40 4.11
N ALA A 158 -5.81 -6.72 4.31
CA ALA A 158 -6.12 -7.70 3.26
C ALA A 158 -7.48 -7.43 2.61
N GLY A 159 -8.53 -7.24 3.42
CA GLY A 159 -9.88 -7.00 2.94
C GLY A 159 -10.02 -5.73 2.11
N ARG A 160 -9.30 -4.66 2.46
CA ARG A 160 -9.28 -3.43 1.64
C ARG A 160 -8.63 -3.66 0.29
N MET A 161 -7.49 -4.35 0.27
CA MET A 161 -6.78 -4.64 -0.97
C MET A 161 -7.59 -5.60 -1.87
N VAL A 162 -8.19 -6.65 -1.30
CA VAL A 162 -9.08 -7.57 -2.04
C VAL A 162 -10.26 -6.83 -2.66
N ARG A 163 -10.92 -5.94 -1.90
CA ARG A 163 -12.04 -5.14 -2.43
C ARG A 163 -11.59 -4.25 -3.59
N PHE A 164 -10.43 -3.61 -3.47
CA PHE A 164 -9.86 -2.80 -4.54
C PHE A 164 -9.60 -3.64 -5.80
N LEU A 165 -8.83 -4.73 -5.67
CA LEU A 165 -8.46 -5.59 -6.81
C LEU A 165 -9.69 -6.17 -7.51
N ARG A 166 -10.67 -6.70 -6.76
CA ARG A 166 -11.93 -7.20 -7.33
C ARG A 166 -12.70 -6.11 -8.06
N ALA A 167 -12.78 -4.90 -7.51
CA ALA A 167 -13.44 -3.79 -8.18
C ALA A 167 -12.77 -3.45 -9.52
N GLN A 168 -11.43 -3.50 -9.60
CA GLN A 168 -10.72 -3.29 -10.85
C GLN A 168 -10.90 -4.47 -11.84
N GLU A 169 -10.89 -5.71 -11.37
CA GLU A 169 -11.20 -6.87 -12.22
C GLU A 169 -12.60 -6.77 -12.84
N HIS A 170 -13.61 -6.37 -12.05
CA HIS A 170 -14.97 -6.17 -12.54
C HIS A 170 -15.04 -5.06 -13.60
N ARG A 171 -14.37 -3.92 -13.37
CA ARG A 171 -14.29 -2.83 -14.35
C ARG A 171 -13.62 -3.26 -15.64
N ASN A 172 -12.51 -4.00 -15.55
CA ASN A 172 -11.80 -4.52 -16.72
C ASN A 172 -12.64 -5.54 -17.49
N ARG A 173 -13.43 -6.38 -16.82
CA ARG A 173 -14.36 -7.30 -17.50
C ARG A 173 -15.49 -6.55 -18.21
N ALA A 174 -16.05 -5.51 -17.57
CA ALA A 174 -17.10 -4.70 -18.17
C ALA A 174 -16.61 -3.94 -19.42
N SER A 175 -15.37 -3.45 -19.42
CA SER A 175 -14.78 -2.79 -20.60
C SER A 175 -14.43 -3.76 -21.73
N LEU A 176 -14.24 -5.05 -21.42
CA LEU A 176 -13.91 -6.11 -22.38
C LEU A 176 -15.13 -6.83 -22.96
N GLY A 177 -16.36 -6.34 -22.76
CA GLY A 177 -17.60 -6.87 -23.35
C GLY A 177 -17.72 -6.70 -24.88
N ARG A 178 -16.69 -7.10 -25.64
CA ARG A 178 -16.67 -7.21 -27.11
C ARG A 178 -16.83 -8.69 -27.52
N PRO A 179 -17.38 -8.96 -28.72
CA PRO A 179 -18.02 -10.25 -29.03
C PRO A 179 -17.08 -11.45 -28.99
N ASP A 180 -17.67 -12.62 -28.76
CA ASP A 180 -16.99 -13.90 -28.71
C ASP A 180 -16.12 -14.16 -29.95
N GLY A 181 -14.86 -14.53 -29.71
CA GLY A 181 -13.89 -14.88 -30.75
C GLY A 181 -12.71 -13.92 -30.92
N SER A 182 -12.66 -12.76 -30.26
CA SER A 182 -11.53 -11.84 -30.39
C SER A 182 -10.36 -12.19 -29.45
N VAL A 183 -9.16 -12.36 -30.01
CA VAL A 183 -7.91 -12.35 -29.25
C VAL A 183 -7.77 -10.96 -28.61
N ILE A 184 -7.89 -10.89 -27.28
CA ILE A 184 -7.60 -9.65 -26.55
C ILE A 184 -6.08 -9.64 -26.35
N ALA A 185 -5.37 -8.99 -27.27
CA ALA A 185 -3.97 -8.67 -27.10
C ALA A 185 -3.84 -7.48 -26.15
N GLN A 186 -3.38 -7.74 -24.92
CA GLN A 186 -2.78 -6.70 -24.09
C GLN A 186 -1.26 -6.79 -24.24
N PRO A 187 -0.50 -5.68 -24.10
CA PRO A 187 0.95 -5.74 -24.08
C PRO A 187 1.43 -6.81 -23.08
N GLY A 188 2.07 -7.86 -23.58
CA GLY A 188 2.59 -8.98 -22.77
C GLY A 188 1.60 -10.09 -22.38
N THR A 189 0.30 -10.00 -22.72
CA THR A 189 -0.68 -11.06 -22.41
C THR A 189 -1.58 -11.37 -23.61
N ILE A 190 -1.66 -12.65 -23.99
CA ILE A 190 -2.65 -13.16 -24.96
C ILE A 190 -3.76 -13.87 -24.20
N LEU A 191 -4.98 -13.35 -24.28
CA LEU A 191 -6.19 -14.00 -23.77
C LEU A 191 -6.82 -14.86 -24.87
N VAL A 192 -6.79 -16.18 -24.68
CA VAL A 192 -7.51 -17.14 -25.54
C VAL A 192 -8.74 -17.62 -24.77
N ARG A 193 -9.93 -17.21 -25.22
CA ARG A 193 -11.20 -17.75 -24.73
C ARG A 193 -11.47 -19.06 -25.48
N ARG A 194 -11.46 -20.20 -24.78
CA ARG A 194 -11.88 -21.48 -25.39
C ARG A 194 -13.38 -21.42 -25.71
N ALA A 195 -13.73 -21.83 -26.92
CA ALA A 195 -15.11 -22.16 -27.26
C ALA A 195 -15.55 -23.36 -26.41
N ALA A 196 -16.79 -23.33 -25.92
CA ALA A 196 -17.42 -24.45 -25.23
C ALA A 196 -17.64 -25.62 -26.19
#